data_AF-A0A848FK95-F1
#
_entry.id   AF-A0A848FK95-F1
#
_cell.length_a   1.000
_cell.length_b   1.000
_cell.length_c   1.000
_cell.angle_alpha   90.00
_cell.angle_beta   90.00
_cell.angle_gamma   90.00
#
_symmetry.space_group_name_H-M   'P 1'
#
loop_
_entity.id
_entity.type
_entity.pdbx_description
1 polymer ?
#
loop_
_entity_poly.entity_id
_entity_poly.type
_entity_poly.pdbx_seq_one_letter_code
_entity_poly.pdbx_strand_id
1 'polypeptide(L)'
;MLQKTISHTARVAGKIRTLRRNREYSQEYMALLLNISQNAYSRLENGKTPITIDRLYQISSILQTSPALLLEHEEPAAQAEWQRSRY
;
A
#
# COMPACT_ATOMS: atom_id res chain seq x y z
N MET A 1 -22.19 0.21 -18.65
CA MET A 1 -20.96 1.00 -18.45
C MET A 1 -19.99 0.16 -17.64
N LEU A 2 -18.84 -0.21 -18.20
CA LEU A 2 -17.79 -0.87 -17.43
C LEU A 2 -17.24 0.16 -16.44
N GLN A 3 -17.62 0.04 -15.15
CA GLN A 3 -16.87 0.73 -14.11
C GLN A 3 -15.43 0.29 -14.26
N LYS A 4 -14.52 1.23 -14.53
CA LYS A 4 -13.08 0.97 -14.58
C LYS A 4 -12.71 0.48 -13.18
N THR A 5 -12.60 -0.83 -13.00
CA THR A 5 -12.43 -1.45 -11.68
C THR A 5 -11.15 -0.91 -11.08
N ILE A 6 -11.24 -0.08 -10.03
CA ILE A 6 -10.06 0.36 -9.30
C ILE A 6 -9.42 -0.90 -8.73
N SER A 7 -8.21 -1.23 -9.19
CA SER A 7 -7.48 -2.39 -8.68
C SER A 7 -7.14 -2.15 -7.20
N HIS A 8 -7.79 -2.87 -6.29
CA HIS A 8 -7.52 -2.80 -4.85
C HIS A 8 -6.04 -3.08 -4.55
N THR A 9 -5.45 -4.04 -5.26
CA THR A 9 -4.01 -4.35 -5.17
C THR A 9 -3.15 -3.15 -5.52
N ALA A 10 -3.46 -2.43 -6.61
CA ALA A 10 -2.68 -1.26 -7.02
C ALA A 10 -2.73 -0.15 -5.97
N ARG A 11 -3.89 0.04 -5.32
CA ARG A 11 -4.03 1.02 -4.23
C ARG A 11 -3.17 0.67 -3.01
N VAL A 12 -3.25 -0.58 -2.55
CA VAL A 12 -2.44 -1.06 -1.40
C VAL A 12 -0.95 -0.97 -1.74
N ALA A 13 -0.56 -1.39 -2.94
CA ALA A 13 0.82 -1.31 -3.41
C ALA A 13 1.34 0.14 -3.47
N GLY A 14 0.49 1.09 -3.88
CA GLY A 14 0.78 2.52 -3.83
C GLY A 14 1.07 3.03 -2.41
N LYS A 15 0.26 2.62 -1.42
CA LYS A 15 0.49 2.96 -0.01
C LYS A 15 1.81 2.39 0.52
N ILE A 16 2.10 1.13 0.21
CA ILE A 16 3.38 0.48 0.55
C ILE A 16 4.55 1.29 -0.02
N ARG A 17 4.47 1.70 -1.29
CA ARG A 17 5.49 2.52 -1.95
C ARG A 17 5.71 3.86 -1.24
N THR A 18 4.63 4.54 -0.85
CA THR A 18 4.72 5.83 -0.14
C THR A 18 5.39 5.65 1.22
N LEU A 19 4.92 4.71 2.04
CA LEU A 19 5.49 4.45 3.36
C LEU A 19 6.96 4.01 3.29
N ARG A 20 7.32 3.16 2.33
CA ARG A 20 8.71 2.75 2.09
C ARG A 20 9.61 3.96 1.83
N ARG A 21 9.18 4.88 0.94
CA ARG A 21 9.96 6.07 0.60
C ARG A 21 10.07 7.05 1.77
N ASN A 22 9.02 7.20 2.57
CA ASN A 22 9.06 8.03 3.77
C ASN A 22 10.07 7.53 4.82
N ARG A 23 10.40 6.24 4.78
CA ARG A 23 11.44 5.61 5.61
C ARG A 23 12.80 5.52 4.92
N GLU A 24 12.92 6.07 3.71
CA GLU A 24 14.15 6.01 2.90
C GLU A 24 14.63 4.59 2.57
N TYR A 25 13.72 3.60 2.64
CA TYR A 25 14.04 2.21 2.32
C TYR A 25 14.13 2.00 0.81
N SER A 26 15.18 1.33 0.33
CA SER A 26 15.29 0.94 -1.08
C SER A 26 14.40 -0.28 -1.40
N GLN A 27 14.16 -0.55 -2.68
CA GLN A 27 13.44 -1.76 -3.09
C GLN A 27 14.26 -3.02 -2.78
N GLU A 28 15.58 -2.91 -2.88
CA GLU A 28 16.56 -3.94 -2.56
C GLU A 28 16.51 -4.29 -1.07
N TYR A 29 16.42 -3.28 -0.20
CA TYR A 29 16.31 -3.46 1.25
C TYR A 29 15.02 -4.19 1.63
N MET A 30 13.88 -3.79 1.06
CA MET A 30 12.61 -4.48 1.30
C MET A 30 12.64 -5.92 0.79
N ALA A 31 13.20 -6.15 -0.39
CA ALA A 31 13.33 -7.48 -0.98
C ALA A 31 14.19 -8.41 -0.09
N LEU A 32 15.30 -7.89 0.44
CA LEU A 32 16.16 -8.59 1.39
C LEU A 32 15.38 -9.02 2.64
N LEU A 33 14.64 -8.10 3.27
CA LEU A 33 13.86 -8.39 4.49
C LEU A 33 12.69 -9.36 4.24
N LEU A 34 12.14 -9.37 3.03
CA LEU A 34 11.06 -10.28 2.63
C LEU A 34 11.58 -11.62 2.10
N ASN A 35 12.90 -11.79 2.01
CA ASN A 35 13.55 -12.95 1.41
C ASN A 35 13.02 -13.25 -0.01
N ILE A 36 12.99 -12.24 -0.87
CA ILE A 36 12.60 -12.33 -2.29
C ILE A 36 13.58 -11.55 -3.16
N SER A 37 13.51 -11.75 -4.47
CA SER A 37 14.29 -10.92 -5.40
C SER A 37 13.78 -9.48 -5.45
N GLN A 38 14.67 -8.54 -5.74
CA GLN A 38 14.34 -7.13 -5.97
C GLN A 38 13.23 -6.99 -7.03
N ASN A 39 13.32 -7.75 -8.13
CA ASN A 39 12.32 -7.75 -9.18
C ASN A 39 10.95 -8.25 -8.69
N ALA A 40 10.92 -9.29 -7.85
CA ALA A 40 9.68 -9.77 -7.24
C ALA A 40 9.04 -8.69 -6.36
N TYR A 41 9.83 -8.00 -5.55
CA TYR A 41 9.36 -6.87 -4.75
C TYR A 41 8.86 -5.72 -5.65
N SER A 42 9.59 -5.36 -6.71
CA SER A 42 9.19 -4.31 -7.64
C SER A 42 7.86 -4.63 -8.31
N ARG A 43 7.63 -5.88 -8.73
CA ARG A 43 6.33 -6.30 -9.29
C ARG A 43 5.20 -6.20 -8.27
N LEU A 44 5.45 -6.60 -7.02
CA LEU A 44 4.51 -6.47 -5.91
C LEU A 44 4.16 -5.00 -5.65
N GLU A 45 5.15 -4.13 -5.50
CA GLU A 45 4.97 -2.69 -5.24
C GLU A 45 4.31 -1.94 -6.41
N ASN A 46 4.39 -2.48 -7.63
CA ASN A 46 3.67 -1.96 -8.79
C ASN A 46 2.30 -2.62 -9.00
N GLY A 47 1.84 -3.47 -8.08
CA GLY A 47 0.54 -4.14 -8.15
C GLY A 47 0.41 -5.20 -9.26
N LYS A 48 1.54 -5.62 -9.87
CA LYS A 48 1.58 -6.65 -10.93
C LYS A 48 1.50 -8.07 -10.38
N THR A 49 1.74 -8.23 -9.08
CA THR A 49 1.60 -9.49 -8.35
C THR A 49 0.61 -9.26 -7.21
N PRO A 50 -0.39 -10.14 -7.03
CA PRO A 50 -1.29 -10.07 -5.89
C PRO A 50 -0.53 -10.12 -4.56
N ILE A 51 -0.97 -9.30 -3.59
CA ILE A 51 -0.42 -9.30 -2.24
C ILE A 51 -1.22 -10.31 -1.42
N THR A 52 -0.57 -11.36 -0.93
CA THR A 52 -1.19 -12.29 0.01
C THR A 52 -1.32 -11.65 1.39
N ILE A 53 -2.19 -12.21 2.24
CA ILE A 53 -2.35 -11.75 3.63
C ILE A 53 -1.02 -11.83 4.39
N ASP A 54 -0.30 -12.96 4.28
CA ASP A 54 1.01 -13.12 4.94
C ASP A 54 2.01 -12.04 4.50
N ARG A 55 2.04 -11.71 3.21
CA ARG A 55 2.91 -10.65 2.69
C ARG A 55 2.50 -9.28 3.19
N LEU A 56 1.20 -9.02 3.31
CA LEU A 56 0.69 -7.78 3.90
C LEU A 56 1.20 -7.60 5.34
N TYR A 57 1.11 -8.64 6.18
CA TYR A 57 1.59 -8.61 7.57
C TYR A 57 3.12 -8.47 7.67
N GLN A 58 3.87 -9.18 6.83
CA GLN A 58 5.33 -9.04 6.79
C GLN A 58 5.74 -7.62 6.39
N ILE A 59 5.11 -7.07 5.34
CA ILE A 59 5.39 -5.71 4.87
C ILE A 59 5.00 -4.68 5.93
N SER A 60 3.84 -4.83 6.58
CA SER A 60 3.42 -3.91 7.64
C SER A 60 4.38 -3.96 8.83
N SER A 61 4.89 -5.14 9.19
CA SER A 61 5.91 -5.29 10.24
C SER A 61 7.21 -4.58 9.88
N ILE A 62 7.71 -4.77 8.66
CA ILE A 62 8.94 -4.10 8.17
C ILE A 62 8.76 -2.57 8.16
N LEU A 63 7.60 -2.11 7.71
CA LEU A 63 7.25 -0.69 7.67
C LEU A 63 6.76 -0.15 9.01
N GLN A 64 6.85 -0.94 10.09
CA GLN A 64 6.42 -0.61 11.45
C GLN A 64 5.05 0.10 11.47
N THR A 65 4.06 -0.51 10.83
CA THR A 65 2.69 0.02 10.71
C THR A 65 1.67 -1.11 10.86
N SER A 66 0.40 -0.76 11.01
CA SER A 66 -0.68 -1.74 11.04
C SER A 66 -1.07 -2.16 9.60
N PRO A 67 -1.43 -3.43 9.36
CA PRO A 67 -2.02 -3.85 8.09
C PRO A 67 -3.28 -3.06 7.73
N ALA A 68 -4.05 -2.64 8.73
CA ALA A 68 -5.27 -1.85 8.54
C ALA A 68 -4.98 -0.54 7.80
N LEU A 69 -3.91 0.17 8.18
CA LEU A 69 -3.52 1.42 7.54
C LEU A 69 -3.16 1.24 6.05
N LEU A 70 -2.60 0.08 5.68
CA LEU A 70 -2.32 -0.27 4.29
C LEU A 70 -3.61 -0.53 3.48
N LEU A 71 -4.69 -0.95 4.14
CA LEU A 71 -5.98 -1.25 3.53
C LEU A 71 -6.97 -0.08 3.55
N GLU A 72 -6.78 0.89 4.45
CA GLU A 72 -7.64 2.05 4.62
C GLU A 72 -7.90 2.78 3.28
N HIS A 73 -9.08 3.35 3.15
CA HIS A 73 -9.39 4.26 2.07
C HIS A 73 -9.15 5.68 2.60
N GLU A 74 -8.40 6.50 1.86
CA GLU A 74 -8.41 7.93 2.13
C GLU A 74 -9.78 8.45 1.66
N GLU A 75 -10.64 8.79 2.61
CA GLU A 75 -11.82 9.60 2.35
C GLU A 75 -11.35 10.90 1.68
N PRO A 76 -11.82 11.24 0.47
CA PRO A 76 -11.40 12.49 -0.17
C PRO A 76 -11.75 13.64 0.77
N ALA A 77 -10.76 14.51 1.05
CA ALA A 77 -10.90 15.62 1.99
C ALA A 77 -12.15 16.48 1.75
N ALA A 78 -12.60 16.57 0.49
CA ALA A 78 -13.85 17.21 0.11
C ALA A 78 -15.09 16.63 0.82
N GLN A 79 -15.19 15.31 1.02
CA GLN A 79 -16.35 14.70 1.71
C GLN A 79 -16.32 14.96 3.24
N ALA A 80 -15.12 15.10 3.82
CA ALA A 80 -14.95 15.43 5.23
C ALA A 80 -15.32 16.90 5.55
N GLU A 81 -15.12 17.82 4.61
CA GLU A 81 -15.51 19.24 4.77
C GLU A 81 -17.03 19.44 4.74
N TRP A 82 -17.74 18.66 3.91
CA TRP A 82 -19.20 18.71 3.83
C TRP A 82 -19.87 18.21 5.11
N GLN A 83 -19.21 17.32 5.85
CA GLN A 83 -19.66 16.86 7.16
C GLN A 83 -19.33 17.85 8.28
N ARG A 84 -18.23 18.62 8.16
CA ARG A 84 -17.81 19.62 9.16
C ARG A 84 -18.59 20.93 9.06
N SER A 85 -19.06 21.31 7.89
CA SER A 85 -19.85 22.54 7.66
C SER A 85 -21.33 22.39 8.05
N ARG A 86 -21.73 21.23 8.57
CA ARG A 86 -23.09 20.93 9.02
C ARG A 86 -23.20 20.93 10.55
N TYR A 87 -22.65 21.94 11.21
CA TYR A 87 -23.02 22.37 12.56
C TYR A 87 -22.63 23.84 12.73
#